data_AF-A0A947Z761-F1
#
_entry.id   AF-A0A947Z761-F1
#
_cell.length_a   1.000
_cell.length_b   1.000
_cell.length_c   1.000
_cell.angle_alpha   90.00
_cell.angle_beta   90.00
_cell.angle_gamma   90.00
#
_symmetry.space_group_name_H-M   'P 1'
#
loop_
_entity.id
_entity.type
_entity.pdbx_description
1 polymer ?
#
loop_
_entity_poly.entity_id
_entity_poly.type
_entity_poly.pdbx_seq_one_letter_code
_entity_poly.pdbx_strand_id
1 'polypeptide(L)'
;MRRVFNVIETNTPAVHVQFKAAPAHCVPSIQTAWAEALRCDFVRTREALLCKLSETTQELAISYPNDAKILLWNGVVLTGYAKSLGGLAGLALLKRAKASLERAITLAPNDGAAYLYLGLLYENTPESPYGFGDETLARTLLEQGLALTLNTPKKRLRRMAAH
;
A
#
# COMPACT_ATOMS: atom_id res chain seq x y z
N MET A 1 5.27 -53.54 -33.38
CA MET A 1 4.56 -52.26 -33.17
C MET A 1 3.77 -52.37 -31.86
N ARG A 2 4.33 -51.96 -30.69
CA ARG A 2 3.95 -50.76 -29.86
C ARG A 2 2.41 -50.61 -29.72
N ARG A 3 1.73 -50.61 -28.56
CA ARG A 3 1.95 -50.10 -27.18
C ARG A 3 1.14 -50.99 -26.20
N VAL A 4 1.60 -51.44 -25.03
CA VAL A 4 2.00 -50.76 -23.77
C VAL A 4 0.85 -50.03 -23.06
N PHE A 5 0.37 -50.67 -21.99
CA PHE A 5 -0.15 -50.23 -20.69
C PHE A 5 -0.89 -48.88 -20.49
N ASN A 6 -2.00 -49.00 -19.75
CA ASN A 6 -2.68 -48.02 -18.88
C ASN A 6 -1.76 -46.97 -18.25
N VAL A 7 -2.32 -45.77 -18.00
CA VAL A 7 -2.40 -45.14 -16.66
C VAL A 7 -3.45 -44.03 -16.74
N ILE A 8 -4.36 -44.04 -15.77
CA ILE A 8 -5.37 -43.03 -15.50
C ILE A 8 -4.62 -41.84 -14.90
N GLU A 9 -4.42 -40.76 -15.64
CA GLU A 9 -3.98 -39.50 -15.05
C GLU A 9 -5.19 -38.77 -14.47
N THR A 10 -5.21 -38.72 -13.15
CA THR A 10 -6.05 -37.86 -12.33
C THR A 10 -5.90 -36.41 -12.80
N ASN A 11 -6.89 -35.88 -13.50
CA ASN A 11 -6.98 -34.45 -13.77
C ASN A 11 -7.36 -33.72 -12.48
N THR A 12 -6.37 -33.48 -11.64
CA THR A 12 -6.45 -32.52 -10.54
C THR A 12 -6.46 -31.14 -11.16
N PRO A 13 -7.52 -30.32 -11.03
CA PRO A 13 -7.45 -28.94 -11.47
C PRO A 13 -6.47 -28.23 -10.53
N ALA A 14 -5.23 -28.06 -10.96
CA ALA A 14 -4.35 -27.09 -10.37
C ALA A 14 -5.04 -25.73 -10.53
N VAL A 15 -5.52 -25.17 -9.41
CA VAL A 15 -6.01 -23.80 -9.34
C VAL A 15 -4.79 -22.92 -9.63
N HIS A 16 -4.58 -22.62 -10.91
CA HIS A 16 -3.68 -21.57 -11.32
C HIS A 16 -4.33 -20.27 -10.84
N VAL A 17 -3.92 -19.79 -9.67
CA VAL A 17 -4.20 -18.43 -9.22
C VAL A 17 -3.54 -17.52 -10.26
N GLN A 18 -4.33 -17.03 -11.21
CA GLN A 18 -3.87 -16.05 -12.17
C GLN A 18 -3.53 -14.77 -11.42
N PHE A 19 -2.23 -14.48 -11.30
CA PHE A 19 -1.74 -13.22 -10.78
C PHE A 19 -1.99 -12.15 -11.84
N LYS A 20 -3.06 -11.37 -11.66
CA LYS A 20 -3.26 -10.16 -12.47
C LYS A 20 -2.17 -9.18 -12.06
N ALA A 21 -1.19 -8.95 -12.92
CA ALA A 21 -0.21 -7.88 -12.74
C ALA A 21 -0.87 -6.53 -13.07
N ALA A 22 -0.63 -5.52 -12.24
CA ALA A 22 -1.14 -4.18 -12.52
C ALA A 22 -0.57 -3.60 -13.82
N PRO A 23 -1.31 -2.75 -14.54
CA PRO A 23 -0.75 -2.01 -15.66
C PRO A 23 0.40 -1.14 -15.17
N ALA A 24 1.53 -1.18 -15.88
CA ALA A 24 2.79 -0.52 -15.47
C ALA A 24 2.66 1.01 -15.22
N HIS A 25 1.63 1.65 -15.79
CA HIS A 25 1.39 3.09 -15.70
C HIS A 25 0.41 3.51 -14.59
N CYS A 26 -0.25 2.57 -13.89
CA CYS A 26 -1.27 2.94 -12.89
C CYS A 26 -0.68 3.69 -11.69
N VAL A 27 0.46 3.26 -11.16
CA VAL A 27 1.06 3.88 -9.97
C VAL A 27 1.55 5.31 -10.23
N PRO A 28 2.32 5.59 -11.31
CA PRO A 28 2.67 6.98 -11.65
C PRO A 28 1.45 7.90 -11.83
N SER A 29 0.37 7.43 -12.46
CA SER A 29 -0.86 8.23 -12.59
C SER A 29 -1.50 8.57 -11.24
N ILE A 30 -1.56 7.61 -10.31
CA ILE A 30 -2.04 7.84 -8.94
C ILE A 30 -1.16 8.89 -8.23
N GLN A 31 0.16 8.78 -8.36
CA GLN A 31 1.12 9.71 -7.78
C GLN A 31 0.92 11.15 -8.29
N THR A 32 0.74 11.31 -9.60
CA THR A 32 0.48 12.61 -10.22
C THR A 32 -0.83 13.20 -9.72
N ALA A 33 -1.93 12.43 -9.74
CA ALA A 33 -3.24 12.89 -9.29
C ALA A 33 -3.26 13.24 -7.79
N TRP A 34 -2.59 12.45 -6.96
CA TRP A 34 -2.41 12.74 -5.54
C TRP A 34 -1.68 14.06 -5.32
N ALA A 35 -0.57 14.27 -6.04
CA ALA A 35 0.21 15.50 -5.92
C ALA A 35 -0.56 16.73 -6.44
N GLU A 36 -1.39 16.58 -7.47
CA GLU A 36 -2.29 17.63 -7.95
C GLU A 36 -3.34 17.98 -6.88
N ALA A 37 -3.98 16.98 -6.29
CA ALA A 37 -4.96 17.19 -5.23
C ALA A 37 -4.35 17.94 -4.04
N LEU A 38 -3.15 17.54 -3.59
CA LEU A 38 -2.46 18.20 -2.46
C LEU A 38 -2.02 19.64 -2.75
N ARG A 39 -1.79 20.00 -4.01
CA ARG A 39 -1.47 21.39 -4.43
C ARG A 39 -2.70 22.27 -4.55
N CYS A 40 -3.90 21.71 -4.59
CA CYS A 40 -5.12 22.49 -4.74
C CYS A 40 -5.44 23.26 -3.46
N ASP A 41 -5.41 24.60 -3.50
CA ASP A 41 -5.67 25.46 -2.33
C ASP A 41 -7.14 25.46 -1.88
N PHE A 42 -8.06 25.14 -2.79
CA PHE A 42 -9.50 25.15 -2.49
C PHE A 42 -9.92 23.84 -1.83
N VAL A 43 -10.33 23.91 -0.56
CA VAL A 43 -10.68 22.74 0.27
C VAL A 43 -11.72 21.83 -0.40
N ARG A 44 -12.81 22.40 -0.94
CA ARG A 44 -13.87 21.62 -1.59
C ARG A 44 -13.39 20.92 -2.86
N THR A 45 -12.57 21.58 -3.65
CA THR A 45 -11.98 21.00 -4.87
C THR A 45 -10.99 19.90 -4.51
N ARG A 46 -10.12 20.13 -3.51
CA ARG A 46 -9.20 19.12 -2.98
C ARG A 46 -9.95 17.88 -2.49
N GLU A 47 -11.01 18.07 -1.69
CA GLU A 47 -11.85 16.98 -1.18
C GLU A 47 -12.45 16.15 -2.32
N ALA A 48 -13.01 16.80 -3.36
CA ALA A 48 -13.57 16.11 -4.52
C ALA A 48 -12.53 15.34 -5.34
N LEU A 49 -11.33 15.91 -5.54
CA LEU A 49 -10.22 15.24 -6.21
C LEU A 49 -9.76 14.00 -5.44
N LEU A 50 -9.61 14.13 -4.12
CA LEU A 50 -9.22 13.02 -3.25
C LEU A 50 -10.31 11.94 -3.18
N CYS A 51 -11.59 12.32 -3.16
CA CYS A 51 -12.71 11.40 -3.22
C CYS A 51 -12.63 10.50 -4.46
N LYS A 52 -12.58 11.12 -5.65
CA LYS A 52 -12.48 10.41 -6.94
C LYS A 52 -11.22 9.53 -7.01
N LEU A 53 -10.09 10.04 -6.53
CA LEU A 53 -8.85 9.27 -6.50
C LEU A 53 -8.97 8.07 -5.56
N SER A 54 -9.63 8.22 -4.40
CA SER A 54 -9.82 7.15 -3.43
C SER A 54 -10.71 6.03 -3.95
N GLU A 55 -11.73 6.34 -4.74
CA GLU A 55 -12.57 5.35 -5.42
C GLU A 55 -11.70 4.54 -6.39
N THR A 56 -10.93 5.23 -7.22
CA THR A 56 -10.03 4.61 -8.21
C THR A 56 -9.00 3.68 -7.55
N THR A 57 -8.34 4.12 -6.47
CA THR A 57 -7.33 3.28 -5.80
C THR A 57 -7.94 2.10 -5.06
N GLN A 58 -9.16 2.23 -4.53
CA GLN A 58 -9.88 1.11 -3.89
C GLN A 58 -10.25 0.04 -4.92
N GLU A 59 -10.76 0.43 -6.09
CA GLU A 59 -11.05 -0.51 -7.19
C GLU A 59 -9.78 -1.23 -7.67
N LEU A 60 -8.67 -0.51 -7.76
CA LEU A 60 -7.37 -1.11 -8.08
C LEU A 60 -6.89 -2.06 -7.00
N ALA A 61 -7.03 -1.72 -5.71
CA ALA A 61 -6.65 -2.60 -4.61
C ALA A 61 -7.47 -3.90 -4.60
N ILE A 62 -8.75 -3.84 -4.97
CA ILE A 62 -9.61 -5.03 -5.14
C ILE A 62 -9.16 -5.85 -6.35
N SER A 63 -8.83 -5.18 -7.46
CA SER A 63 -8.41 -5.84 -8.71
C SER A 63 -7.01 -6.46 -8.63
N TYR A 64 -6.15 -5.91 -7.76
CA TYR A 64 -4.74 -6.25 -7.63
C TYR A 64 -4.33 -6.44 -6.15
N PRO A 65 -4.94 -7.40 -5.42
CA PRO A 65 -4.77 -7.55 -3.98
C PRO A 65 -3.39 -8.08 -3.54
N ASN A 66 -2.53 -8.42 -4.51
CA ASN A 66 -1.17 -8.90 -4.30
C ASN A 66 -0.12 -7.94 -4.88
N ASP A 67 -0.51 -6.74 -5.31
CA ASP A 67 0.43 -5.70 -5.73
C ASP A 67 0.70 -4.75 -4.56
N ALA A 68 1.89 -4.89 -3.96
CA ALA A 68 2.30 -4.10 -2.81
C ALA A 68 2.27 -2.58 -3.08
N LYS A 69 2.60 -2.15 -4.31
CA LYS A 69 2.64 -0.72 -4.65
C LYS A 69 1.23 -0.15 -4.79
N ILE A 70 0.30 -0.89 -5.39
CA ILE A 70 -1.11 -0.47 -5.44
C ILE A 70 -1.67 -0.34 -4.02
N LEU A 71 -1.42 -1.33 -3.17
CA LEU A 71 -1.91 -1.32 -1.79
C LEU A 71 -1.28 -0.20 -0.97
N LEU A 72 0.01 0.08 -1.17
CA LEU A 72 0.69 1.23 -0.59
C LEU A 72 -0.03 2.54 -0.97
N TRP A 73 -0.21 2.77 -2.26
CA TRP A 73 -0.83 4.00 -2.75
C TRP A 73 -2.30 4.12 -2.39
N ASN A 74 -3.05 3.02 -2.33
CA ASN A 74 -4.41 3.02 -1.80
C ASN A 74 -4.44 3.48 -0.34
N GLY A 75 -3.51 2.99 0.49
CA GLY A 75 -3.40 3.43 1.88
C GLY A 75 -3.06 4.92 2.02
N VAL A 76 -2.10 5.39 1.22
CA VAL A 76 -1.74 6.82 1.15
C VAL A 76 -2.96 7.66 0.77
N VAL A 77 -3.63 7.31 -0.35
CA VAL A 77 -4.80 8.01 -0.88
C VAL A 77 -5.93 8.12 0.15
N LEU A 78 -6.28 6.99 0.77
CA LEU A 78 -7.33 6.94 1.78
C LEU A 78 -6.99 7.77 3.02
N THR A 79 -5.73 7.80 3.45
CA THR A 79 -5.29 8.61 4.60
C THR A 79 -5.45 10.10 4.32
N GLY A 80 -5.07 10.56 3.12
CA GLY A 80 -5.25 11.96 2.72
C GLY A 80 -6.71 12.35 2.63
N TYR A 81 -7.54 11.51 2.01
CA TYR A 81 -8.97 11.77 1.90
C TYR A 81 -9.66 11.78 3.27
N ALA A 82 -9.29 10.86 4.16
CA ALA A 82 -9.79 10.82 5.53
C ALA A 82 -9.53 12.14 6.29
N LYS A 83 -8.35 12.74 6.10
CA LYS A 83 -7.99 14.02 6.71
C LYS A 83 -8.85 15.18 6.18
N SER A 84 -9.25 15.15 4.91
CA SER A 84 -10.16 16.15 4.35
C SER A 84 -11.60 15.97 4.83
N LEU A 85 -12.05 14.72 5.03
CA LEU A 85 -13.43 14.42 5.40
C LEU A 85 -13.69 14.57 6.91
N GLY A 86 -12.76 14.11 7.75
CA GLY A 86 -12.89 14.12 9.20
C GLY A 86 -14.02 13.22 9.75
N GLY A 87 -14.24 13.28 11.06
CA GLY A 87 -15.32 12.58 11.74
C GLY A 87 -15.31 11.04 11.57
N LEU A 88 -16.49 10.42 11.74
CA LEU A 88 -16.64 8.96 11.67
C LEU A 88 -16.37 8.40 10.27
N ALA A 89 -16.68 9.17 9.23
CA ALA A 89 -16.43 8.76 7.85
C ALA A 89 -14.92 8.75 7.55
N GLY A 90 -14.17 9.74 8.02
CA GLY A 90 -12.71 9.76 7.97
C GLY A 90 -12.09 8.58 8.72
N LEU A 91 -12.61 8.25 9.92
CA LEU A 91 -12.10 7.12 10.68
C LEU A 91 -12.29 5.77 9.96
N ALA A 92 -13.42 5.57 9.29
CA ALA A 92 -13.63 4.37 8.48
C ALA A 92 -12.61 4.26 7.33
N LEU A 93 -12.26 5.39 6.70
CA LEU A 93 -11.21 5.44 5.67
C LEU A 93 -9.82 5.14 6.26
N LEU A 94 -9.48 5.66 7.45
CA LEU A 94 -8.21 5.36 8.14
C LEU A 94 -8.06 3.87 8.44
N LYS A 95 -9.15 3.18 8.83
CA LYS A 95 -9.14 1.72 9.04
C LYS A 95 -8.85 0.95 7.75
N ARG A 96 -9.45 1.36 6.62
CA ARG A 96 -9.17 0.76 5.31
C ARG A 96 -7.74 1.05 4.86
N ALA A 97 -7.25 2.27 5.10
CA ALA A 97 -5.87 2.65 4.81
C ALA A 97 -4.87 1.79 5.57
N LYS A 98 -5.09 1.60 6.88
CA LYS A 98 -4.30 0.71 7.74
C LYS A 98 -4.21 -0.70 7.15
N ALA A 99 -5.35 -1.33 6.85
CA ALA A 99 -5.38 -2.68 6.30
C ALA A 99 -4.63 -2.79 4.96
N SER A 100 -4.73 -1.75 4.11
CA SER A 100 -4.02 -1.68 2.84
C SER A 100 -2.50 -1.61 3.03
N LEU A 101 -2.03 -0.78 3.98
CA LEU A 101 -0.61 -0.62 4.28
C LEU A 101 -0.02 -1.86 4.95
N GLU A 102 -0.74 -2.49 5.88
CA GLU A 102 -0.32 -3.76 6.51
C GLU A 102 -0.18 -4.87 5.47
N ARG A 103 -1.11 -4.95 4.50
CA ARG A 103 -1.01 -5.89 3.39
C ARG A 103 0.19 -5.57 2.49
N ALA A 104 0.43 -4.30 2.20
CA ALA A 104 1.60 -3.88 1.43
C ALA A 104 2.92 -4.29 2.12
N ILE A 105 3.04 -4.09 3.44
CA ILE A 105 4.17 -4.55 4.25
C ILE A 105 4.33 -6.07 4.17
N THR A 106 3.22 -6.81 4.26
CA THR A 106 3.24 -8.29 4.17
C THR A 106 3.81 -8.76 2.82
N LEU A 107 3.47 -8.06 1.73
CA LEU A 107 3.90 -8.42 0.37
C LEU A 107 5.32 -7.93 0.05
N ALA A 108 5.71 -6.79 0.59
CA ALA A 108 7.02 -6.17 0.35
C ALA A 108 7.63 -5.68 1.68
N PRO A 109 8.09 -6.59 2.56
CA PRO A 109 8.55 -6.23 3.91
C PRO A 109 9.84 -5.41 3.94
N ASN A 110 10.53 -5.31 2.80
CA ASN A 110 11.74 -4.50 2.64
C ASN A 110 11.44 -3.11 2.06
N ASP A 111 10.18 -2.80 1.71
CA ASP A 111 9.79 -1.49 1.22
C ASP A 111 9.53 -0.55 2.41
N GLY A 112 10.51 0.31 2.69
CA GLY A 112 10.45 1.26 3.80
C GLY A 112 9.28 2.25 3.70
N ALA A 113 8.77 2.53 2.50
CA ALA A 113 7.69 3.50 2.32
C ALA A 113 6.40 3.05 3.04
N ALA A 114 6.07 1.75 3.00
CA ALA A 114 4.87 1.23 3.63
C ALA A 114 4.89 1.39 5.16
N TYR A 115 6.06 1.21 5.79
CA TYR A 115 6.25 1.45 7.21
C TYR A 115 6.14 2.93 7.57
N LEU A 116 6.74 3.82 6.75
CA LEU A 116 6.67 5.26 6.97
C LEU A 116 5.22 5.75 6.96
N TYR A 117 4.44 5.36 5.94
CA TYR A 117 3.05 5.78 5.84
C TYR A 117 2.16 5.13 6.89
N LEU A 118 2.43 3.89 7.31
CA LEU A 118 1.69 3.27 8.40
C LEU A 118 1.98 3.98 9.72
N GLY A 119 3.23 4.33 10.00
CA GLY A 119 3.63 5.10 11.17
C GLY A 119 2.96 6.48 11.21
N LEU A 120 3.02 7.24 10.10
CA LEU A 120 2.31 8.51 9.98
C LEU A 120 0.80 8.37 10.21
N LEU A 121 0.20 7.29 9.70
CA LEU A 121 -1.22 7.02 9.89
C LEU A 121 -1.55 6.80 11.38
N TYR A 122 -0.74 6.02 12.11
CA TYR A 122 -0.90 5.84 13.56
C TYR A 122 -0.73 7.15 14.34
N GLU A 123 0.24 7.99 13.97
CA GLU A 123 0.49 9.30 14.60
C GLU A 123 -0.67 10.28 14.38
N ASN A 124 -1.31 10.25 13.21
CA ASN A 124 -2.37 11.20 12.83
C ASN A 124 -3.79 10.69 13.13
N THR A 125 -3.93 9.54 13.80
CA THR A 125 -5.23 8.95 14.16
C THR A 125 -5.50 9.19 15.65
N PRO A 126 -6.74 9.49 16.06
CA PRO A 126 -7.10 9.57 17.47
C PRO A 126 -6.76 8.26 18.23
N GLU A 127 -6.38 8.39 19.49
CA GLU A 127 -6.15 7.25 20.38
C GLU A 127 -7.45 6.48 20.68
N SER A 128 -7.29 5.30 21.28
CA SER A 128 -8.39 4.49 21.82
C SER A 128 -9.20 5.27 22.88
N PRO A 129 -10.54 5.12 22.97
CA PRO A 129 -11.39 4.11 22.32
C PRO A 129 -11.98 4.53 20.97
N TYR A 130 -11.80 5.77 20.56
CA TYR A 130 -12.46 6.31 19.37
C TYR A 130 -11.68 6.05 18.10
N GLY A 131 -10.36 5.91 18.18
CA GLY A 131 -9.52 5.51 17.07
C GLY A 131 -8.58 4.38 17.43
N PHE A 132 -7.48 4.31 16.70
CA PHE A 132 -6.45 3.29 16.88
C PHE A 132 -5.03 3.88 16.83
N GLY A 133 -4.92 5.20 17.01
CA GLY A 133 -3.64 5.87 17.14
C GLY A 133 -2.84 5.28 18.30
N ASP A 134 -1.54 5.17 18.09
CA ASP A 134 -0.56 4.64 19.03
C ASP A 134 0.79 5.27 18.72
N GLU A 135 1.21 6.22 19.54
CA GLU A 135 2.46 6.96 19.33
C GLU A 135 3.69 6.03 19.43
N THR A 136 3.64 5.04 20.32
CA THR A 136 4.76 4.11 20.50
C THR A 136 4.95 3.24 19.26
N LEU A 137 3.86 2.69 18.74
CA LEU A 137 3.87 1.92 17.51
C LEU A 137 4.22 2.79 16.30
N ALA A 138 3.69 4.03 16.22
CA ALA A 138 4.02 4.97 15.17
C ALA A 138 5.53 5.22 15.09
N ARG A 139 6.17 5.49 16.24
CA ARG A 139 7.61 5.73 16.33
C ARG A 139 8.42 4.52 15.86
N THR A 140 8.06 3.31 16.31
CA THR A 140 8.73 2.07 15.89
C THR A 140 8.63 1.86 14.38
N LEU A 141 7.44 2.07 13.79
CA LEU A 141 7.22 1.94 12.36
C LEU A 141 8.01 2.97 11.55
N LEU A 142 8.05 4.23 12.00
CA LEU A 142 8.81 5.30 11.35
C LEU A 142 10.31 5.01 11.37
N GLU A 143 10.86 4.60 12.51
CA GLU A 143 12.27 4.21 12.65
C GLU A 143 12.63 3.04 11.73
N GLN A 144 11.76 2.02 11.66
CA GLN A 144 11.94 0.88 10.77
C GLN A 144 11.89 1.30 9.29
N GLY A 145 10.92 2.14 8.91
CA GLY A 145 10.79 2.65 7.55
C GLY A 145 12.00 3.49 7.11
N LEU A 146 12.53 4.34 8.00
CA LEU A 146 13.76 5.09 7.78
C LEU A 146 14.96 4.16 7.62
N ALA A 147 15.11 3.18 8.51
CA ALA A 147 16.20 2.21 8.44
C ALA A 147 16.16 1.43 7.11
N LEU A 148 14.99 0.99 6.66
CA LEU A 148 14.84 0.30 5.38
C LEU A 148 15.20 1.21 4.20
N THR A 149 14.64 2.43 4.16
CA THR A 149 14.83 3.39 3.06
C THR A 149 16.28 3.84 2.91
N LEU A 150 16.93 4.17 4.03
CA LEU A 150 18.29 4.73 4.04
C LEU A 150 19.37 3.65 3.89
N ASN A 151 19.10 2.40 4.31
CA ASN A 151 20.06 1.31 4.16
C ASN A 151 20.12 0.73 2.73
N THR A 152 19.20 1.13 1.83
CA THR A 152 19.07 0.51 0.51
C THR A 152 20.12 0.88 -0.57
N PRO A 153 20.98 1.91 -0.46
CA PRO A 153 22.18 1.93 -1.31
C PRO A 153 23.51 2.41 -0.69
N LYS A 154 23.64 2.65 0.63
CA LYS A 154 24.98 2.93 1.22
C LYS A 154 25.82 1.68 1.52
N LYS A 155 25.22 0.48 1.56
CA LYS A 155 25.95 -0.77 1.89
C LYS A 155 26.52 -1.52 0.68
N ARG A 156 26.09 -1.23 -0.56
CA ARG A 156 26.71 -1.81 -1.77
C ARG A 156 28.09 -1.22 -2.07
N LEU A 157 28.28 0.07 -1.85
CA LEU A 157 29.56 0.73 -2.11
C LEU A 157 30.66 0.35 -1.10
N ARG A 158 30.31 -0.01 0.14
CA ARG A 158 31.28 -0.49 1.13
C ARG A 158 31.74 -1.94 0.94
N ARG A 159 30.99 -2.77 0.19
CA ARG A 159 31.43 -4.15 -0.14
C ARG A 159 32.23 -4.24 -1.43
N MET A 160 32.15 -3.23 -2.30
CA MET A 160 32.91 -3.17 -3.57
C MET A 160 34.23 -2.39 -3.45
N ALA A 161 34.45 -1.66 -2.36
CA ALA A 161 35.72 -0.98 -2.07
C ALA A 161 36.65 -1.80 -1.14
N ALA A 162 36.33 -3.07 -0.91
CA ALA A 162 37.08 -3.99 -0.05
C ALA A 162 37.58 -5.26 -0.78
N HIS A 163 37.53 -5.27 -2.11
CA HIS A 163 38.13 -6.31 -2.95
C HIS A 163 39.00 -5.68 -4.02
#